data_AF-A0A430S9Q1-F1
#
_entry.id   AF-A0A430S9Q1-F1
#
_cell.length_a   1.000
_cell.length_b   1.000
_cell.length_c   1.000
_cell.angle_alpha   90.00
_cell.angle_beta   90.00
_cell.angle_gamma   90.00
#
_symmetry.space_group_name_H-M   'P 1'
#
loop_
_entity.id
_entity.type
_entity.pdbx_description
1 polymer ?
#
loop_
_entity_poly.entity_id
_entity_poly.type
_entity_poly.pdbx_seq_one_letter_code
_entity_poly.pdbx_strand_id
1 'polypeptide(L)'
;AYRVSYWAGEQALEVEGRLLEARLRAEGPYLAGELTYPPAGDVRVDLPLPPLESRFRGRVFGEGYQVEGALEGAVGRITAKGRLLPLSGRLRLEGAALEDFAGRYAPYLKGVVSGELALEGTRAQGGLSGEAEVAGSRLPFLFAGAFGPGLVQGKGQLGQSPFQVALEGDRLDLSASFRGFPLHLLLMAVAGPLEGEAYWTGAVRLRLPLSHPLRGEGVLVGEALRFVGAGDELKGQAVFRLEGGRVLVDRLRLLGRGSWEGGGYWSPEGSDLYLSLKDTVFTPVLQVVPPLKPYRPEGSGSLLLRLKGEGFQVEFKDFRFRLGPVAGYLPQGLLSLNGGARAEGELTLLAPFPGKARLGLEGRLEEFQISAKGVVTLPGLKEETPAEVAFRYPGYGVEIHLGEAQAQGTLFPLRLAGYGRLPLYYPRYYLQEGLLDVKSFFLYEEKGTYHLTGNAEVLRAKLALPEARAKELTQGGVELGGL
;
A
#
# COMPACT_ATOMS: atom_id res chain seq x y z
N ALA A 1 -2.92 22.47 -60.47
CA ALA A 1 -3.27 23.20 -59.24
C ALA A 1 -4.21 22.31 -58.45
N TYR A 2 -4.10 22.30 -57.13
CA TYR A 2 -4.97 21.55 -56.24
C TYR A 2 -5.67 22.52 -55.28
N ARG A 3 -6.90 22.20 -54.91
CA ARG A 3 -7.65 22.92 -53.88
C ARG A 3 -8.39 21.91 -53.02
N VAL A 4 -8.24 22.03 -51.72
CA VAL A 4 -8.90 21.20 -50.72
C VAL A 4 -9.53 22.13 -49.70
N SER A 5 -10.82 21.97 -49.46
CA SER A 5 -11.56 22.72 -48.45
C SER A 5 -12.08 21.76 -47.39
N TYR A 6 -11.89 22.10 -46.12
CA TYR A 6 -12.38 21.35 -44.97
C TYR A 6 -13.19 22.27 -44.06
N TRP A 7 -14.34 21.78 -43.60
CA TRP A 7 -15.25 22.51 -42.72
C TRP A 7 -15.64 21.61 -41.55
N ALA A 8 -15.50 22.12 -40.32
CA ALA A 8 -15.92 21.44 -39.11
C ALA A 8 -16.51 22.46 -38.12
N GLY A 9 -17.84 22.50 -38.03
CA GLY A 9 -18.54 23.53 -37.26
C GLY A 9 -18.21 24.93 -37.79
N GLU A 10 -17.77 25.82 -36.91
CA GLU A 10 -17.35 27.19 -37.23
C GLU A 10 -15.92 27.29 -37.79
N GLN A 11 -15.20 26.17 -37.92
CA GLN A 11 -13.85 26.16 -38.48
C GLN A 11 -13.85 25.83 -39.97
N ALA A 12 -13.23 26.71 -40.76
CA ALA A 12 -12.95 26.56 -42.18
C ALA A 12 -11.43 26.48 -42.41
N LEU A 13 -11.01 25.56 -43.27
CA LEU A 13 -9.63 25.45 -43.76
C LEU A 13 -9.66 25.31 -45.28
N GLU A 14 -8.94 26.16 -45.98
CA GLU A 14 -8.73 26.07 -47.43
C GLU A 14 -7.24 25.93 -47.73
N VAL A 15 -6.87 24.87 -48.42
CA VAL A 15 -5.52 24.65 -48.94
C VAL A 15 -5.59 24.74 -50.46
N GLU A 16 -4.85 25.67 -51.05
CA GLU A 16 -4.68 25.80 -52.49
C GLU A 16 -3.20 25.76 -52.87
N GLY A 17 -2.85 25.16 -54.00
CA GLY A 17 -1.45 25.11 -54.42
C GLY A 17 -1.20 24.78 -55.87
N ARG A 18 -0.01 25.14 -56.34
CA ARG A 18 0.48 24.90 -57.70
C ARG A 18 1.98 24.64 -57.64
N LEU A 19 2.42 23.48 -58.15
CA LEU A 19 3.84 23.08 -58.13
C LEU A 19 4.41 23.08 -56.69
N LEU A 20 5.47 23.86 -56.46
CA LEU A 20 6.13 24.04 -55.16
C LEU A 20 5.57 25.23 -54.38
N GLU A 21 4.39 25.73 -54.75
CA GLU A 21 3.71 26.80 -54.01
C GLU A 21 2.41 26.25 -53.40
N ALA A 22 2.18 26.60 -52.14
CA ALA A 22 0.96 26.24 -51.43
C ALA A 22 0.52 27.40 -50.54
N ARG A 23 -0.78 27.50 -50.28
CA ARG A 23 -1.40 28.50 -49.42
C ARG A 23 -2.46 27.80 -48.58
N LEU A 24 -2.35 27.94 -47.27
CA LEU A 24 -3.32 27.48 -46.28
C LEU A 24 -3.99 28.72 -45.69
N ARG A 25 -5.29 28.87 -45.90
CA ARG A 25 -6.13 29.84 -45.18
C ARG A 25 -6.95 29.11 -44.14
N ALA A 26 -7.02 29.69 -42.95
CA ALA A 26 -7.81 29.20 -41.85
C ALA A 26 -8.70 30.34 -41.32
N GLU A 27 -9.99 30.05 -41.15
CA GLU A 27 -10.94 30.98 -40.56
C GLU A 27 -11.81 30.22 -39.56
N GLY A 28 -11.80 30.64 -38.30
CA GLY A 28 -12.57 29.98 -37.26
C GLY A 28 -12.02 30.22 -35.86
N PRO A 29 -12.66 29.61 -34.85
CA PRO A 29 -12.31 29.82 -33.44
C PRO A 29 -10.98 29.15 -33.03
N TYR A 30 -10.51 28.16 -33.78
CA TYR A 30 -9.33 27.36 -33.41
C TYR A 30 -8.08 27.72 -34.22
N LEU A 31 -8.24 27.99 -35.51
CA LEU A 31 -7.19 28.42 -36.42
C LEU A 31 -7.68 29.62 -37.22
N ALA A 32 -6.91 30.70 -37.21
CA ALA A 32 -7.25 31.93 -37.92
C ALA A 32 -6.00 32.57 -38.54
N GLY A 33 -6.03 32.85 -39.83
CA GLY A 33 -4.95 33.50 -40.57
C GLY A 33 -4.55 32.73 -41.82
N GLU A 34 -3.31 32.94 -42.26
CA GLU A 34 -2.83 32.38 -43.52
C GLU A 34 -1.34 32.01 -43.48
N LEU A 35 -1.00 30.84 -44.02
CA LEU A 35 0.36 30.40 -44.28
C LEU A 35 0.57 30.12 -45.77
N THR A 36 1.80 30.32 -46.24
CA THR A 36 2.22 30.02 -47.62
C THR A 36 3.48 29.15 -47.62
N TYR A 37 3.73 28.44 -48.72
CA TYR A 37 4.97 27.74 -49.03
C TYR A 37 5.51 28.31 -50.37
N PRO A 38 6.77 28.79 -50.48
CA PRO A 38 7.81 28.87 -49.44
C PRO A 38 7.38 29.59 -48.14
N PRO A 39 7.96 29.25 -46.97
CA PRO A 39 7.39 29.62 -45.67
C PRO A 39 7.23 31.14 -45.45
N ALA A 40 5.98 31.59 -45.37
CA ALA A 40 5.61 32.95 -44.95
C ALA A 40 4.15 32.97 -44.45
N GLY A 41 3.74 34.10 -43.87
CA GLY A 41 2.39 34.31 -43.31
C GLY A 41 2.35 34.25 -41.78
N ASP A 42 1.14 34.26 -41.23
CA ASP A 42 0.84 34.16 -39.79
C ASP A 42 -0.53 33.47 -39.60
N VAL A 43 -0.56 32.39 -38.84
CA VAL A 43 -1.77 31.71 -38.36
C VAL A 43 -1.76 31.69 -36.85
N ARG A 44 -2.78 32.29 -36.24
CA ARG A 44 -3.10 32.13 -34.82
C ARG A 44 -3.67 30.73 -34.57
N VAL A 45 -3.24 30.14 -33.47
CA VAL A 45 -3.67 28.84 -32.99
C VAL A 45 -4.27 29.00 -31.59
N ASP A 46 -5.48 28.47 -31.40
CA ASP A 46 -6.19 28.50 -30.13
C ASP A 46 -6.94 27.17 -29.94
N LEU A 47 -6.22 26.13 -29.52
CA LEU A 47 -6.71 24.76 -29.51
C LEU A 47 -7.04 24.30 -28.09
N PRO A 48 -8.30 23.95 -27.77
CA PRO A 48 -8.61 23.20 -26.57
C PRO A 48 -8.04 21.78 -26.69
N LEU A 49 -7.43 21.28 -25.62
CA LEU A 49 -6.93 19.92 -25.48
C LEU A 49 -7.67 19.24 -24.31
N PRO A 50 -8.93 18.77 -24.54
CA PRO A 50 -9.73 18.15 -23.49
C PRO A 50 -9.06 16.98 -22.76
N PRO A 51 -8.29 16.08 -23.42
CA PRO A 51 -7.60 14.99 -22.71
C PRO A 51 -6.58 15.45 -21.67
N LEU A 52 -6.12 16.70 -21.78
CA LEU A 52 -5.17 17.33 -20.87
C LEU A 52 -5.83 18.40 -19.98
N GLU A 53 -7.14 18.60 -20.11
CA GLU A 53 -7.88 19.70 -19.47
C GLU A 53 -7.15 21.05 -19.63
N SER A 54 -6.59 21.27 -20.81
CA SER A 54 -5.68 22.38 -21.09
C SER A 54 -5.98 23.03 -22.44
N ARG A 55 -5.45 24.23 -22.68
CA ARG A 55 -5.67 25.00 -23.91
C ARG A 55 -4.36 25.56 -24.44
N PHE A 56 -4.03 25.25 -25.67
CA PHE A 56 -2.86 25.79 -26.35
C PHE A 56 -3.23 27.10 -27.06
N ARG A 57 -2.48 28.16 -26.78
CA ARG A 57 -2.61 29.46 -27.45
C ARG A 57 -1.27 29.88 -28.01
N GLY A 58 -1.24 30.16 -29.30
CA GLY A 58 0.01 30.53 -29.97
C GLY A 58 -0.21 31.02 -31.39
N ARG A 59 0.89 31.03 -32.14
CA ARG A 59 0.94 31.41 -33.54
C ARG A 59 2.00 30.62 -34.28
N VAL A 60 1.77 30.44 -35.58
CA VAL A 60 2.72 29.90 -36.55
C VAL A 60 2.98 30.97 -37.60
N PHE A 61 4.23 31.40 -37.79
CA PHE A 61 4.51 32.58 -38.61
C PHE A 61 5.90 32.59 -39.26
N GLY A 62 6.08 33.42 -40.28
CA GLY A 62 7.38 33.79 -40.84
C GLY A 62 8.16 32.64 -41.51
N GLU A 63 9.46 32.87 -41.70
CA GLU A 63 10.36 31.91 -42.34
C GLU A 63 10.54 30.64 -41.51
N GLY A 64 10.49 29.48 -42.17
CA GLY A 64 10.59 28.16 -41.53
C GLY A 64 9.39 27.77 -40.65
N TYR A 65 8.28 28.52 -40.71
CA TYR A 65 7.10 28.36 -39.85
C TYR A 65 7.47 28.36 -38.37
N GLN A 66 7.89 29.51 -37.87
CA GLN A 66 8.17 29.70 -36.45
C GLN A 66 6.92 29.45 -35.63
N VAL A 67 7.05 28.75 -34.52
CA VAL A 67 5.96 28.44 -33.59
C VAL A 67 6.27 29.12 -32.27
N GLU A 68 5.34 29.93 -31.78
CA GLU A 68 5.41 30.49 -30.43
C GLU A 68 4.04 30.35 -29.74
N GLY A 69 4.01 29.84 -28.52
CA GLY A 69 2.76 29.70 -27.78
C GLY A 69 2.94 29.19 -26.36
N ALA A 70 1.82 29.06 -25.66
CA ALA A 70 1.73 28.46 -24.34
C ALA A 70 0.55 27.49 -24.27
N LEU A 71 0.79 26.35 -23.62
CA LEU A 71 -0.25 25.43 -23.17
C LEU A 71 -0.50 25.72 -21.68
N GLU A 72 -1.73 26.05 -21.33
CA GLU A 72 -2.15 26.40 -19.98
C GLU A 72 -3.38 25.55 -19.57
N GLY A 73 -3.37 25.02 -18.35
CA GLY A 73 -4.47 24.22 -17.80
C GLY A 73 -4.00 23.27 -16.69
N ALA A 74 -4.58 22.07 -16.63
CA ALA A 74 -4.25 21.07 -15.62
C ALA A 74 -2.80 20.57 -15.69
N VAL A 75 -2.09 20.71 -16.81
CA VAL A 75 -0.66 20.34 -16.91
C VAL A 75 0.31 21.45 -16.50
N GLY A 76 -0.21 22.52 -15.89
CA GLY A 76 0.53 23.75 -15.59
C GLY A 76 0.72 24.64 -16.84
N ARG A 77 1.82 25.40 -16.87
CA ARG A 77 2.16 26.31 -17.98
C ARG A 77 3.37 25.79 -18.74
N ILE A 78 3.16 25.40 -20.00
CA ILE A 78 4.22 24.99 -20.91
C ILE A 78 4.36 26.02 -22.01
N THR A 79 5.49 26.71 -22.07
CA THR A 79 5.81 27.61 -23.18
C THR A 79 6.55 26.85 -24.27
N ALA A 80 6.19 27.10 -25.52
CA ALA A 80 6.78 26.47 -26.70
C ALA A 80 7.30 27.55 -27.65
N LYS A 81 8.57 27.41 -28.08
CA LYS A 81 9.19 28.27 -29.09
C LYS A 81 10.00 27.43 -30.07
N GLY A 82 9.84 27.62 -31.38
CA GLY A 82 10.59 26.84 -32.35
C GLY A 82 10.28 27.19 -33.80
N ARG A 83 10.60 26.27 -34.70
CA ARG A 83 10.33 26.32 -36.13
C ARG A 83 10.11 24.90 -36.67
N LEU A 84 9.30 24.77 -37.71
CA LEU A 84 8.98 23.46 -38.31
C LEU A 84 9.97 23.07 -39.42
N LEU A 85 10.63 24.05 -40.06
CA LEU A 85 11.55 23.82 -41.19
C LEU A 85 12.87 24.62 -41.04
N PRO A 86 14.01 23.96 -40.74
CA PRO A 86 14.12 22.59 -40.23
C PRO A 86 13.56 22.48 -38.80
N LEU A 87 13.05 21.31 -38.42
CA LEU A 87 12.42 21.08 -37.11
C LEU A 87 13.39 21.39 -35.97
N SER A 88 13.08 22.42 -35.17
CA SER A 88 13.81 22.74 -33.96
C SER A 88 12.94 23.52 -33.00
N GLY A 89 13.07 23.31 -31.69
CA GLY A 89 12.27 24.05 -30.73
C GLY A 89 12.73 23.86 -29.28
N ARG A 90 12.10 24.61 -28.38
CA ARG A 90 12.27 24.53 -26.94
C ARG A 90 10.89 24.55 -26.30
N LEU A 91 10.67 23.60 -25.40
CA LEU A 91 9.53 23.54 -24.49
C LEU A 91 10.04 23.86 -23.09
N ARG A 92 9.36 24.74 -22.36
CA ARG A 92 9.68 25.07 -20.97
C ARG A 92 8.44 24.91 -20.12
N LEU A 93 8.53 24.03 -19.13
CA LEU A 93 7.53 23.78 -18.10
C LEU A 93 7.82 24.69 -16.91
N GLU A 94 6.88 25.55 -16.55
CA GLU A 94 6.99 26.46 -15.42
C GLU A 94 6.09 25.99 -14.28
N GLY A 95 6.69 25.39 -13.25
CA GLY A 95 6.04 25.16 -11.96
C GLY A 95 4.75 24.35 -12.00
N ALA A 96 4.74 23.21 -12.68
CA ALA A 96 3.57 22.33 -12.74
C ALA A 96 3.48 21.44 -11.50
N ALA A 97 2.26 21.19 -11.02
CA ALA A 97 2.06 20.37 -9.82
C ALA A 97 2.34 18.90 -10.15
N LEU A 98 3.06 18.20 -9.27
CA LEU A 98 3.35 16.76 -9.47
C LEU A 98 2.07 15.92 -9.38
N GLU A 99 1.13 16.37 -8.56
CA GLU A 99 -0.20 15.81 -8.35
C GLU A 99 -0.95 15.62 -9.66
N ASP A 100 -0.83 16.57 -10.59
CA ASP A 100 -1.54 16.57 -11.86
C ASP A 100 -1.06 15.44 -12.79
N PHE A 101 0.22 15.01 -12.64
CA PHE A 101 0.81 13.93 -13.44
C PHE A 101 0.79 12.58 -12.74
N ALA A 102 1.06 12.57 -11.44
CA ALA A 102 1.30 11.36 -10.67
C ALA A 102 0.19 11.02 -9.69
N GLY A 103 -0.78 11.91 -9.44
CA GLY A 103 -1.82 11.75 -8.41
C GLY A 103 -2.67 10.49 -8.59
N ARG A 104 -2.85 10.01 -9.82
CA ARG A 104 -3.53 8.73 -10.10
C ARG A 104 -2.80 7.52 -9.48
N TYR A 105 -1.47 7.56 -9.46
CA TYR A 105 -0.63 6.46 -8.99
C TYR A 105 -0.11 6.69 -7.57
N ALA A 106 0.07 7.95 -7.19
CA ALA A 106 0.57 8.39 -5.91
C ALA A 106 -0.30 9.55 -5.37
N PRO A 107 -1.49 9.27 -4.81
CA PRO A 107 -2.46 10.29 -4.41
C PRO A 107 -1.98 11.23 -3.30
N TYR A 108 -0.96 10.82 -2.56
CA TYR A 108 -0.39 11.59 -1.45
C TYR A 108 0.94 12.26 -1.80
N LEU A 109 1.42 12.07 -3.04
CA LEU A 109 2.56 12.80 -3.57
C LEU A 109 2.13 14.21 -3.92
N LYS A 110 2.85 15.18 -3.38
CA LYS A 110 2.70 16.58 -3.72
C LYS A 110 3.97 17.15 -4.29
N GLY A 111 3.89 18.32 -4.93
CA GLY A 111 5.09 19.10 -5.21
C GLY A 111 5.06 19.80 -6.55
N VAL A 112 6.23 20.28 -6.97
CA VAL A 112 6.34 21.13 -8.16
C VAL A 112 7.46 20.64 -9.03
N VAL A 113 7.22 20.59 -10.34
CA VAL A 113 8.19 20.26 -11.37
C VAL A 113 8.31 21.39 -12.38
N SER A 114 9.54 21.72 -12.72
CA SER A 114 9.88 22.63 -13.81
C SER A 114 10.90 21.96 -14.72
N GLY A 115 10.98 22.40 -15.96
CA GLY A 115 11.93 21.80 -16.88
C GLY A 115 12.01 22.47 -18.22
N GLU A 116 12.99 22.05 -18.99
CA GLU A 116 13.22 22.50 -20.36
C GLU A 116 13.54 21.31 -21.24
N LEU A 117 13.00 21.29 -22.46
CA LEU A 117 13.29 20.31 -23.48
C LEU A 117 13.59 21.04 -24.78
N ALA A 118 14.81 20.92 -25.28
CA ALA A 118 15.24 21.39 -26.59
C ALA A 118 15.18 20.25 -27.62
N LEU A 119 14.64 20.52 -28.79
CA LEU A 119 14.49 19.59 -29.92
C LEU A 119 15.30 20.13 -31.11
N GLU A 120 16.09 19.26 -31.73
CA GLU A 120 16.83 19.50 -32.97
C GLU A 120 16.67 18.29 -33.90
N GLY A 121 15.84 18.41 -34.93
CA GLY A 121 15.46 17.30 -35.80
C GLY A 121 14.78 16.18 -35.03
N THR A 122 15.40 14.99 -35.02
CA THR A 122 14.92 13.80 -34.29
C THR A 122 15.58 13.61 -32.92
N ARG A 123 16.41 14.57 -32.49
CA ARG A 123 17.10 14.53 -31.20
C ARG A 123 16.47 15.55 -30.25
N ALA A 124 16.29 15.16 -29.00
CA ALA A 124 15.86 16.05 -27.95
C ALA A 124 16.82 15.95 -26.76
N GLN A 125 17.04 17.06 -26.06
CA GLN A 125 17.80 17.12 -24.83
C GLN A 125 17.05 18.00 -23.85
N GLY A 126 17.02 17.62 -22.59
CA GLY A 126 16.25 18.38 -21.62
C GLY A 126 16.58 18.02 -20.20
N GLY A 127 16.00 18.77 -19.29
CA GLY A 127 16.09 18.52 -17.86
C GLY A 127 14.81 18.88 -17.15
N LEU A 128 14.58 18.16 -16.05
CA LEU A 128 13.52 18.40 -15.09
C LEU A 128 14.16 18.67 -13.74
N SER A 129 13.59 19.58 -12.98
CA SER A 129 14.00 19.87 -11.61
C SER A 129 12.77 20.22 -10.80
N GLY A 130 12.75 19.85 -9.53
CA GLY A 130 11.62 20.11 -8.69
C GLY A 130 11.80 19.60 -7.28
N GLU A 131 10.69 19.60 -6.56
CA GLU A 131 10.60 19.11 -5.19
C GLU A 131 9.36 18.25 -5.06
N ALA A 132 9.55 17.03 -4.57
CA ALA A 132 8.48 16.11 -4.20
C ALA A 132 8.25 16.20 -2.69
N GLU A 133 7.00 16.30 -2.26
CA GLU A 133 6.60 16.32 -0.85
C GLU A 133 5.66 15.15 -0.56
N VAL A 134 5.98 14.38 0.48
CA VAL A 134 5.13 13.30 0.97
C VAL A 134 5.11 13.37 2.49
N ALA A 135 3.92 13.45 3.09
CA ALA A 135 3.74 13.53 4.54
C ALA A 135 4.63 14.59 5.23
N GLY A 136 4.78 15.77 4.60
CA GLY A 136 5.60 16.88 5.10
C GLY A 136 7.12 16.71 4.89
N SER A 137 7.57 15.56 4.37
CA SER A 137 8.97 15.35 3.99
C SER A 137 9.19 15.78 2.55
N ARG A 138 10.17 16.65 2.34
CA ARG A 138 10.52 17.18 1.02
C ARG A 138 11.76 16.52 0.45
N LEU A 139 11.69 16.17 -0.82
CA LEU A 139 12.71 15.45 -1.56
C LEU A 139 12.98 16.17 -2.88
N PRO A 140 14.06 16.95 -2.98
CA PRO A 140 14.41 17.61 -4.24
C PRO A 140 14.80 16.56 -5.27
N PHE A 141 14.47 16.81 -6.53
CA PHE A 141 14.89 15.96 -7.64
C PHE A 141 15.39 16.78 -8.81
N LEU A 142 16.31 16.18 -9.55
CA LEU A 142 16.87 16.73 -10.76
C LEU A 142 17.09 15.59 -11.75
N PHE A 143 16.80 15.84 -13.00
CA PHE A 143 16.96 14.88 -14.08
C PHE A 143 17.42 15.64 -15.32
N ALA A 144 18.38 15.09 -16.04
CA ALA A 144 18.83 15.58 -17.33
C ALA A 144 18.93 14.38 -18.27
N GLY A 145 18.42 14.50 -19.48
CA GLY A 145 18.41 13.42 -20.43
C GLY A 145 18.47 13.87 -21.87
N ALA A 146 18.89 12.94 -22.72
CA ALA A 146 18.89 13.06 -24.16
C ALA A 146 18.09 11.90 -24.76
N PHE A 147 17.34 12.22 -25.79
CA PHE A 147 16.53 11.31 -26.58
C PHE A 147 16.99 11.42 -28.04
N GLY A 148 17.19 10.29 -28.69
CA GLY A 148 17.47 10.21 -30.12
C GLY A 148 16.94 8.91 -30.71
N PRO A 149 17.14 8.67 -32.02
CA PRO A 149 16.66 7.47 -32.69
C PRO A 149 17.17 6.20 -31.99
N GLY A 150 16.26 5.46 -31.35
CA GLY A 150 16.54 4.18 -30.69
C GLY A 150 17.29 4.26 -29.35
N LEU A 151 17.59 5.46 -28.85
CA LEU A 151 18.37 5.64 -27.62
C LEU A 151 17.82 6.77 -26.75
N VAL A 152 17.54 6.45 -25.49
CA VAL A 152 17.22 7.41 -24.44
C VAL A 152 18.27 7.25 -23.35
N GLN A 153 18.90 8.34 -22.92
CA GLN A 153 19.83 8.33 -21.80
C GLN A 153 19.49 9.47 -20.85
N GLY A 154 19.64 9.22 -19.56
CA GLY A 154 19.36 10.20 -18.54
C GLY A 154 20.19 9.98 -17.30
N LYS A 155 20.48 11.07 -16.61
CA LYS A 155 21.12 11.09 -15.29
C LYS A 155 20.30 12.00 -14.40
N GLY A 156 20.14 11.62 -13.16
CA GLY A 156 19.39 12.42 -12.21
C GLY A 156 19.86 12.20 -10.79
N GLN A 157 19.17 12.88 -9.90
CA GLN A 157 19.39 12.82 -8.48
C GLN A 157 18.04 12.97 -7.79
N LEU A 158 17.80 12.13 -6.79
CA LEU A 158 16.62 12.20 -5.93
C LEU A 158 17.11 12.31 -4.48
N GLY A 159 16.90 13.46 -3.86
CA GLY A 159 17.57 13.86 -2.62
C GLY A 159 19.09 13.84 -2.80
N GLN A 160 19.77 12.99 -2.04
CA GLN A 160 21.23 12.79 -2.16
C GLN A 160 21.62 11.60 -3.04
N SER A 161 20.63 10.93 -3.67
CA SER A 161 20.83 9.65 -4.35
C SER A 161 20.88 9.84 -5.87
N PRO A 162 22.08 9.80 -6.51
CA PRO A 162 22.18 9.87 -7.96
C PRO A 162 21.70 8.59 -8.64
N PHE A 163 21.13 8.73 -9.83
CA PHE A 163 20.74 7.63 -10.69
C PHE A 163 21.07 7.92 -12.17
N GLN A 164 21.18 6.87 -12.95
CA GLN A 164 21.35 6.91 -14.40
C GLN A 164 20.44 5.87 -15.03
N VAL A 165 19.86 6.22 -16.17
CA VAL A 165 18.97 5.37 -16.93
C VAL A 165 19.37 5.45 -18.40
N ALA A 166 19.42 4.31 -19.07
CA ALA A 166 19.57 4.22 -20.51
C ALA A 166 18.57 3.22 -21.05
N LEU A 167 17.86 3.58 -22.11
CA LEU A 167 16.94 2.73 -22.84
C LEU A 167 17.43 2.64 -24.29
N GLU A 168 17.82 1.45 -24.72
CA GLU A 168 18.25 1.17 -26.08
C GLU A 168 17.38 0.05 -26.66
N GLY A 169 16.48 0.40 -27.57
CA GLY A 169 15.44 -0.52 -28.04
C GLY A 169 14.57 -1.04 -26.88
N ASP A 170 14.61 -2.35 -26.63
CA ASP A 170 13.89 -3.03 -25.54
C ASP A 170 14.70 -3.11 -24.23
N ARG A 171 15.99 -2.71 -24.23
CA ARG A 171 16.89 -2.87 -23.07
C ARG A 171 16.94 -1.62 -22.21
N LEU A 172 16.50 -1.74 -20.96
CA LEU A 172 16.63 -0.73 -19.91
C LEU A 172 17.84 -1.05 -19.01
N ASP A 173 18.87 -0.20 -19.07
CA ASP A 173 19.97 -0.17 -18.12
C ASP A 173 19.69 0.90 -17.05
N LEU A 174 19.55 0.48 -15.79
CA LEU A 174 19.36 1.37 -14.64
C LEU A 174 20.54 1.23 -13.68
N SER A 175 21.05 2.34 -13.17
CA SER A 175 21.98 2.34 -12.03
C SER A 175 21.63 3.46 -11.07
N ALA A 176 21.68 3.20 -9.76
CA ALA A 176 21.52 4.24 -8.76
C ALA A 176 22.41 3.98 -7.53
N SER A 177 22.83 5.04 -6.86
CA SER A 177 23.53 4.99 -5.58
C SER A 177 22.69 5.73 -4.56
N PHE A 178 22.17 4.97 -3.59
CA PHE A 178 21.30 5.48 -2.56
C PHE A 178 22.11 5.95 -1.36
N ARG A 179 21.81 7.15 -0.88
CA ARG A 179 22.44 7.75 0.31
C ARG A 179 21.38 8.10 1.33
N GLY A 180 21.15 7.21 2.31
CA GLY A 180 20.09 7.38 3.30
C GLY A 180 18.71 7.59 2.66
N PHE A 181 18.43 6.93 1.54
CA PHE A 181 17.23 7.15 0.75
C PHE A 181 15.98 6.74 1.54
N PRO A 182 14.99 7.64 1.73
CA PRO A 182 13.83 7.38 2.58
C PRO A 182 12.77 6.54 1.84
N LEU A 183 12.96 5.21 1.82
CA LEU A 183 12.07 4.26 1.12
C LEU A 183 10.60 4.36 1.54
N HIS A 184 10.34 4.67 2.82
CA HIS A 184 8.99 4.80 3.35
C HIS A 184 8.18 5.90 2.63
N LEU A 185 8.82 6.94 2.08
CA LEU A 185 8.12 7.98 1.31
C LEU A 185 7.50 7.45 0.02
N LEU A 186 8.11 6.44 -0.63
CA LEU A 186 7.51 5.81 -1.82
C LEU A 186 6.20 5.10 -1.46
N LEU A 187 6.17 4.42 -0.32
CA LEU A 187 4.98 3.75 0.18
C LEU A 187 3.92 4.76 0.66
N MET A 188 4.35 5.81 1.37
CA MET A 188 3.45 6.87 1.83
C MET A 188 2.84 7.67 0.68
N ALA A 189 3.55 7.84 -0.44
CA ALA A 189 3.03 8.53 -1.62
C ALA A 189 1.79 7.83 -2.20
N VAL A 190 1.71 6.50 -2.06
CA VAL A 190 0.61 5.67 -2.56
C VAL A 190 -0.44 5.39 -1.48
N ALA A 191 -0.01 5.04 -0.27
CA ALA A 191 -0.87 4.56 0.82
C ALA A 191 -1.21 5.61 1.91
N GLY A 192 -0.62 6.80 1.82
CA GLY A 192 -0.73 7.85 2.82
C GLY A 192 0.18 7.63 4.02
N PRO A 193 0.03 8.42 5.09
CA PRO A 193 0.94 8.41 6.24
C PRO A 193 1.09 7.02 6.86
N LEU A 194 2.33 6.61 7.11
CA LEU A 194 2.74 5.39 7.81
C LEU A 194 3.35 5.75 9.17
N GLU A 195 3.32 4.83 10.12
CA GLU A 195 3.90 5.06 11.46
C GLU A 195 5.41 4.75 11.52
N GLY A 196 5.90 3.93 10.60
CA GLY A 196 7.30 3.52 10.52
C GLY A 196 8.08 4.27 9.44
N GLU A 197 9.39 4.38 9.65
CA GLU A 197 10.35 4.93 8.70
C GLU A 197 11.32 3.86 8.23
N ALA A 198 11.69 3.92 6.96
CA ALA A 198 12.68 3.04 6.33
C ALA A 198 13.67 3.85 5.49
N TYR A 199 14.95 3.59 5.69
CA TYR A 199 16.06 4.24 4.98
C TYR A 199 16.99 3.21 4.35
N TRP A 200 17.46 3.52 3.15
CA TRP A 200 18.31 2.65 2.35
C TRP A 200 19.58 3.38 1.89
N THR A 201 20.74 2.82 2.22
CA THR A 201 22.03 3.23 1.68
C THR A 201 22.66 2.06 0.95
N GLY A 202 23.12 2.27 -0.27
CA GLY A 202 23.76 1.24 -1.09
C GLY A 202 23.64 1.55 -2.58
N ALA A 203 23.53 0.52 -3.42
CA ALA A 203 23.52 0.70 -4.86
C ALA A 203 22.60 -0.31 -5.57
N VAL A 204 22.13 0.06 -6.75
CA VAL A 204 21.38 -0.82 -7.63
C VAL A 204 21.95 -0.73 -9.04
N ARG A 205 22.02 -1.87 -9.73
CA ARG A 205 22.32 -1.96 -11.15
C ARG A 205 21.40 -3.00 -11.76
N LEU A 206 20.55 -2.60 -12.70
CA LEU A 206 19.63 -3.49 -13.40
C LEU A 206 19.84 -3.36 -14.90
N ARG A 207 19.65 -4.48 -15.59
CA ARG A 207 19.60 -4.61 -17.05
C ARG A 207 18.35 -5.41 -17.39
N LEU A 208 17.29 -4.74 -17.80
CA LEU A 208 15.97 -5.32 -17.95
C LEU A 208 15.51 -5.23 -19.41
N PRO A 209 15.17 -6.35 -20.06
CA PRO A 209 14.37 -6.30 -21.28
C PRO A 209 12.94 -5.94 -20.92
N LEU A 210 12.40 -4.84 -21.44
CA LEU A 210 11.07 -4.34 -21.08
C LEU A 210 9.95 -5.31 -21.48
N SER A 211 10.15 -6.09 -22.55
CA SER A 211 9.25 -7.17 -22.96
C SER A 211 9.13 -8.30 -21.92
N HIS A 212 10.21 -8.61 -21.20
CA HIS A 212 10.25 -9.69 -20.20
C HIS A 212 11.16 -9.32 -19.00
N PRO A 213 10.74 -8.40 -18.12
CA PRO A 213 11.63 -7.83 -17.10
C PRO A 213 12.29 -8.86 -16.17
N LEU A 214 11.60 -9.97 -15.87
CA LEU A 214 12.13 -11.05 -15.03
C LEU A 214 13.32 -11.78 -15.65
N ARG A 215 13.46 -11.77 -16.98
CA ARG A 215 14.63 -12.34 -17.68
C ARG A 215 15.85 -11.42 -17.64
N GLY A 216 15.72 -10.24 -17.05
CA GLY A 216 16.83 -9.32 -16.86
C GLY A 216 17.87 -9.82 -15.86
N GLU A 217 18.92 -9.02 -15.73
CA GLU A 217 20.01 -9.23 -14.78
C GLU A 217 20.14 -8.00 -13.89
N GLY A 218 20.51 -8.19 -12.63
CA GLY A 218 20.77 -7.05 -11.77
C GLY A 218 21.16 -7.39 -10.36
N VAL A 219 21.67 -6.39 -9.65
CA VAL A 219 22.05 -6.49 -8.25
C VAL A 219 21.53 -5.25 -7.52
N LEU A 220 20.91 -5.46 -6.36
CA LEU A 220 20.51 -4.44 -5.40
C LEU A 220 21.23 -4.72 -4.09
N VAL A 221 22.12 -3.81 -3.71
CA VAL A 221 22.91 -3.85 -2.49
C VAL A 221 22.40 -2.80 -1.52
N GLY A 222 22.07 -3.23 -0.32
CA GLY A 222 21.81 -2.41 0.85
C GLY A 222 22.96 -2.56 1.82
N GLU A 223 23.88 -1.60 1.81
CA GLU A 223 25.06 -1.56 2.67
C GLU A 223 24.70 -1.11 4.09
N ALA A 224 23.67 -0.27 4.20
CA ALA A 224 23.08 0.15 5.46
C ALA A 224 21.58 0.37 5.27
N LEU A 225 20.82 -0.55 5.84
CA LEU A 225 19.37 -0.50 5.98
C LEU A 225 19.04 -0.04 7.39
N ARG A 226 18.02 0.80 7.53
CA ARG A 226 17.54 1.27 8.82
C ARG A 226 16.02 1.34 8.80
N PHE A 227 15.38 0.60 9.69
CA PHE A 227 13.94 0.64 9.93
C PHE A 227 13.69 1.16 11.34
N VAL A 228 12.77 2.10 11.51
CA VAL A 228 12.44 2.74 12.79
C VAL A 228 10.93 2.74 12.96
N GLY A 229 10.44 2.34 14.13
CA GLY A 229 9.01 2.35 14.43
C GLY A 229 8.72 1.91 15.86
N ALA A 230 7.69 2.50 16.49
CA ALA A 230 7.26 2.20 17.86
C ALA A 230 8.38 2.20 18.93
N GLY A 231 9.37 3.08 18.78
CA GLY A 231 10.52 3.18 19.72
C GLY A 231 11.60 2.12 19.51
N ASP A 232 11.47 1.29 18.47
CA ASP A 232 12.41 0.26 18.09
C ASP A 232 13.14 0.58 16.78
N GLU A 233 14.30 -0.04 16.59
CA GLU A 233 15.15 0.16 15.43
C GLU A 233 15.80 -1.15 14.97
N LEU A 234 15.80 -1.38 13.66
CA LEU A 234 16.51 -2.48 13.00
C LEU A 234 17.51 -1.93 11.99
N LYS A 235 18.76 -2.37 12.06
CA LYS A 235 19.84 -1.95 11.16
C LYS A 235 20.56 -3.13 10.55
N GLY A 236 20.99 -3.02 9.30
CA GLY A 236 21.85 -4.05 8.73
C GLY A 236 22.00 -3.96 7.22
N GLN A 237 22.06 -5.11 6.57
CA GLN A 237 22.46 -5.24 5.17
C GLN A 237 21.54 -6.19 4.42
N ALA A 238 21.37 -5.94 3.12
CA ALA A 238 20.73 -6.89 2.21
C ALA A 238 21.41 -6.88 0.84
N VAL A 239 21.44 -8.03 0.18
CA VAL A 239 21.91 -8.19 -1.19
C VAL A 239 20.90 -9.05 -1.93
N PHE A 240 20.33 -8.47 -2.97
CA PHE A 240 19.41 -9.13 -3.87
C PHE A 240 20.01 -9.16 -5.27
N ARG A 241 19.85 -10.27 -5.97
CA ARG A 241 20.32 -10.45 -7.35
C ARG A 241 19.19 -10.98 -8.21
N LEU A 242 19.01 -10.39 -9.38
CA LEU A 242 18.13 -10.90 -10.42
C LEU A 242 19.01 -11.58 -11.47
N GLU A 243 18.80 -12.87 -11.71
CA GLU A 243 19.57 -13.63 -12.69
C GLU A 243 18.75 -14.81 -13.21
N GLY A 244 18.69 -14.97 -14.53
CA GLY A 244 18.08 -16.14 -15.16
C GLY A 244 16.60 -16.39 -14.80
N GLY A 245 15.80 -15.32 -14.64
CA GLY A 245 14.39 -15.45 -14.23
C GLY A 245 14.17 -15.55 -12.72
N ARG A 246 15.23 -15.49 -11.90
CA ARG A 246 15.17 -15.72 -10.46
C ARG A 246 15.62 -14.49 -9.68
N VAL A 247 14.92 -14.21 -8.58
CA VAL A 247 15.36 -13.27 -7.56
C VAL A 247 16.05 -14.07 -6.46
N LEU A 248 17.35 -13.90 -6.33
CA LEU A 248 18.18 -14.46 -5.28
C LEU A 248 18.30 -13.46 -4.14
N VAL A 249 18.11 -13.95 -2.91
CA VAL A 249 18.45 -13.25 -1.67
C VAL A 249 19.80 -13.80 -1.24
N ASP A 250 20.88 -13.19 -1.72
CA ASP A 250 22.24 -13.62 -1.39
C ASP A 250 22.57 -13.32 0.09
N ARG A 251 21.98 -12.25 0.64
CA ARG A 251 22.10 -11.89 2.06
C ARG A 251 20.92 -11.04 2.49
N LEU A 252 20.34 -11.35 3.64
CA LEU A 252 19.54 -10.41 4.41
C LEU A 252 19.93 -10.57 5.86
N ARG A 253 20.46 -9.50 6.48
CA ARG A 253 20.83 -9.53 7.90
C ARG A 253 20.52 -8.20 8.56
N LEU A 254 19.58 -8.18 9.50
CA LEU A 254 19.25 -7.00 10.29
C LEU A 254 19.43 -7.30 11.78
N LEU A 255 19.82 -6.29 12.55
CA LEU A 255 20.11 -6.34 13.98
C LEU A 255 19.38 -5.21 14.69
N GLY A 256 18.89 -5.48 15.89
CA GLY A 256 18.27 -4.50 16.78
C GLY A 256 18.18 -5.09 18.18
N ARG A 257 16.97 -5.23 18.72
CA ARG A 257 16.72 -6.03 19.94
C ARG A 257 17.06 -7.52 19.76
N GLY A 258 16.92 -8.03 18.53
CA GLY A 258 17.28 -9.39 18.13
C GLY A 258 17.94 -9.40 16.75
N SER A 259 17.77 -10.49 16.00
CA SER A 259 18.38 -10.65 14.67
C SER A 259 17.41 -11.17 13.62
N TRP A 260 17.57 -10.69 12.40
CA TRP A 260 16.87 -11.16 11.21
C TRP A 260 17.92 -11.71 10.26
N GLU A 261 17.72 -12.91 9.75
CA GLU A 261 18.59 -13.55 8.78
C GLU A 261 17.74 -14.23 7.71
N GLY A 262 17.98 -13.92 6.44
CA GLY A 262 17.23 -14.49 5.34
C GLY A 262 18.10 -14.74 4.12
N GLY A 263 17.61 -15.62 3.26
CA GLY A 263 18.30 -16.02 2.05
C GLY A 263 17.45 -16.93 1.17
N GLY A 264 18.02 -17.32 0.03
CA GLY A 264 17.42 -18.27 -0.89
C GLY A 264 17.05 -17.67 -2.24
N TYR A 265 16.04 -18.22 -2.92
CA TYR A 265 15.59 -17.70 -4.21
C TYR A 265 14.09 -17.81 -4.43
N TRP A 266 13.58 -16.97 -5.33
CA TRP A 266 12.22 -17.01 -5.83
C TRP A 266 12.20 -16.89 -7.35
N SER A 267 11.38 -17.71 -8.01
CA SER A 267 11.03 -17.60 -9.42
C SER A 267 9.59 -18.05 -9.65
N PRO A 268 8.99 -17.73 -10.82
CA PRO A 268 7.66 -18.23 -11.18
C PRO A 268 7.57 -19.76 -11.19
N GLU A 269 8.67 -20.46 -11.47
CA GLU A 269 8.74 -21.93 -11.56
C GLU A 269 9.02 -22.59 -10.21
N GLY A 270 9.44 -21.84 -9.19
CA GLY A 270 9.72 -22.39 -7.87
C GLY A 270 10.41 -21.42 -6.92
N SER A 271 10.42 -21.76 -5.63
CA SER A 271 11.07 -20.96 -4.60
C SER A 271 11.70 -21.85 -3.52
N ASP A 272 12.71 -21.30 -2.86
CA ASP A 272 13.26 -21.78 -1.60
C ASP A 272 13.78 -20.56 -0.85
N LEU A 273 12.86 -19.80 -0.26
CA LEU A 273 13.18 -18.64 0.59
C LEU A 273 13.08 -19.04 2.05
N TYR A 274 14.01 -18.55 2.86
CA TYR A 274 13.90 -18.63 4.31
C TYR A 274 14.11 -17.26 4.95
N LEU A 275 13.43 -17.03 6.07
CA LEU A 275 13.62 -15.88 6.92
C LEU A 275 13.54 -16.33 8.37
N SER A 276 14.66 -16.26 9.07
CA SER A 276 14.78 -16.51 10.50
C SER A 276 14.81 -15.18 11.24
N LEU A 277 13.87 -15.02 12.15
CA LEU A 277 13.75 -13.88 13.02
C LEU A 277 13.89 -14.39 14.44
N LYS A 278 14.90 -13.92 15.17
CA LYS A 278 15.24 -14.45 16.49
C LYS A 278 15.18 -13.35 17.53
N ASP A 279 14.34 -13.57 18.54
CA ASP A 279 14.18 -12.76 19.75
C ASP A 279 14.10 -11.26 19.43
N THR A 280 13.35 -10.93 18.39
CA THR A 280 13.32 -9.60 17.78
C THR A 280 11.93 -8.98 17.85
N VAL A 281 11.89 -7.69 17.58
CA VAL A 281 10.67 -6.95 17.29
C VAL A 281 10.43 -6.88 15.78
N PHE A 282 9.17 -6.97 15.38
CA PHE A 282 8.70 -6.88 13.98
C PHE A 282 8.05 -5.54 13.67
N THR A 283 7.63 -4.83 14.71
CA THR A 283 6.86 -3.59 14.64
C THR A 283 7.41 -2.56 13.65
N PRO A 284 8.73 -2.25 13.61
CA PRO A 284 9.26 -1.27 12.65
C PRO A 284 8.98 -1.62 11.18
N VAL A 285 8.99 -2.92 10.85
CA VAL A 285 8.70 -3.40 9.49
C VAL A 285 7.20 -3.53 9.25
N LEU A 286 6.43 -3.98 10.24
CA LEU A 286 4.97 -4.10 10.10
C LEU A 286 4.28 -2.73 9.90
N GLN A 287 4.82 -1.67 10.50
CA GLN A 287 4.29 -0.31 10.40
C GLN A 287 4.55 0.36 9.04
N VAL A 288 5.41 -0.22 8.18
CA VAL A 288 5.59 0.26 6.79
C VAL A 288 4.73 -0.50 5.78
N VAL A 289 3.94 -1.50 6.20
CA VAL A 289 3.10 -2.33 5.32
C VAL A 289 1.70 -1.73 5.21
N PRO A 290 1.30 -1.16 4.05
CA PRO A 290 0.05 -0.42 3.93
C PRO A 290 -1.22 -1.17 4.35
N PRO A 291 -1.43 -2.45 3.97
CA PRO A 291 -2.62 -3.20 4.39
C PRO A 291 -2.77 -3.34 5.91
N LEU A 292 -1.69 -3.23 6.68
CA LEU A 292 -1.73 -3.41 8.14
C LEU A 292 -2.00 -2.09 8.90
N LYS A 293 -1.95 -0.94 8.22
CA LYS A 293 -2.10 0.39 8.83
C LYS A 293 -3.30 0.55 9.78
N PRO A 294 -4.53 0.10 9.43
CA PRO A 294 -5.69 0.26 10.33
C PRO A 294 -5.53 -0.45 11.68
N TYR A 295 -4.66 -1.46 11.76
CA TYR A 295 -4.51 -2.32 12.92
C TYR A 295 -3.37 -1.91 13.85
N ARG A 296 -2.54 -0.91 13.49
CA ARG A 296 -1.36 -0.50 14.28
C ARG A 296 -0.57 -1.70 14.82
N PRO A 297 -0.07 -2.56 13.92
CA PRO A 297 0.42 -3.89 14.27
C PRO A 297 1.67 -3.78 15.14
N GLU A 298 1.72 -4.54 16.22
CA GLU A 298 2.94 -4.78 16.98
C GLU A 298 3.23 -6.27 17.03
N GLY A 299 4.50 -6.61 17.04
CA GLY A 299 4.91 -7.99 17.17
C GLY A 299 6.32 -8.14 17.71
N SER A 300 6.54 -9.18 18.51
CA SER A 300 7.86 -9.57 19.01
C SER A 300 7.97 -11.07 19.24
N GLY A 301 9.19 -11.60 19.27
CA GLY A 301 9.48 -13.01 19.50
C GLY A 301 10.39 -13.59 18.42
N SER A 302 10.25 -14.90 18.21
CA SER A 302 11.00 -15.65 17.21
C SER A 302 10.07 -16.25 16.16
N LEU A 303 10.44 -16.10 14.89
CA LEU A 303 9.72 -16.66 13.74
C LEU A 303 10.70 -17.33 12.78
N LEU A 304 10.34 -18.48 12.23
CA LEU A 304 11.03 -19.07 11.09
C LEU A 304 10.05 -19.23 9.95
N LEU A 305 10.22 -18.42 8.90
CA LEU A 305 9.43 -18.49 7.68
C LEU A 305 10.20 -19.27 6.62
N ARG A 306 9.51 -20.17 5.92
CA ARG A 306 10.02 -20.89 4.76
C ARG A 306 8.97 -20.88 3.66
N LEU A 307 9.39 -20.47 2.46
CA LEU A 307 8.57 -20.56 1.26
C LEU A 307 9.29 -21.47 0.28
N LYS A 308 8.69 -22.63 0.02
CA LYS A 308 9.16 -23.61 -0.97
C LYS A 308 8.16 -23.67 -2.12
N GLY A 309 8.59 -24.15 -3.28
CA GLY A 309 7.69 -24.35 -4.44
C GLY A 309 6.41 -25.14 -4.13
N GLU A 310 6.46 -26.02 -3.13
CA GLU A 310 5.33 -26.86 -2.70
C GLU A 310 4.50 -26.27 -1.55
N GLY A 311 4.91 -25.14 -0.97
CA GLY A 311 4.12 -24.44 0.04
C GLY A 311 4.87 -23.54 1.02
N PHE A 312 4.14 -23.02 2.00
CA PHE A 312 4.60 -21.99 2.94
C PHE A 312 4.52 -22.48 4.38
N GLN A 313 5.57 -22.27 5.17
CA GLN A 313 5.64 -22.67 6.56
C GLN A 313 6.09 -21.49 7.44
N VAL A 314 5.44 -21.31 8.59
CA VAL A 314 5.83 -20.36 9.63
C VAL A 314 5.86 -21.10 10.96
N GLU A 315 7.02 -21.14 11.59
CA GLU A 315 7.18 -21.60 12.96
C GLU A 315 7.25 -20.38 13.87
N PHE A 316 6.48 -20.42 14.96
CA PHE A 316 6.38 -19.37 15.95
C PHE A 316 7.01 -19.85 17.25
N LYS A 317 7.79 -18.99 17.90
CA LYS A 317 8.32 -19.23 19.23
C LYS A 317 8.32 -17.95 20.05
N ASP A 318 7.77 -18.03 21.26
CA ASP A 318 7.63 -16.92 22.20
C ASP A 318 7.01 -15.66 21.56
N PHE A 319 6.09 -15.86 20.61
CA PHE A 319 5.54 -14.83 19.75
C PHE A 319 4.44 -14.04 20.45
N ARG A 320 4.61 -12.72 20.55
CA ARG A 320 3.62 -11.77 21.06
C ARG A 320 3.16 -10.89 19.92
N PHE A 321 1.87 -10.63 19.82
CA PHE A 321 1.31 -9.74 18.81
C PHE A 321 0.24 -8.82 19.38
N ARG A 322 0.07 -7.67 18.74
CA ARG A 322 -1.06 -6.76 18.95
C ARG A 322 -1.59 -6.30 17.59
N LEU A 323 -2.88 -6.49 17.36
CA LEU A 323 -3.59 -6.06 16.15
C LEU A 323 -4.83 -5.29 16.61
N GLY A 324 -4.72 -3.95 16.65
CA GLY A 324 -5.73 -3.06 17.19
C GLY A 324 -5.98 -3.33 18.68
N PRO A 325 -7.22 -3.69 19.08
CA PRO A 325 -7.55 -4.02 20.46
C PRO A 325 -7.18 -5.46 20.86
N VAL A 326 -6.83 -6.33 19.90
CA VAL A 326 -6.51 -7.73 20.16
C VAL A 326 -5.02 -7.87 20.47
N ALA A 327 -4.69 -8.44 21.62
CA ALA A 327 -3.32 -8.79 21.98
C ALA A 327 -3.25 -10.27 22.34
N GLY A 328 -2.20 -10.96 21.90
CA GLY A 328 -2.04 -12.38 22.13
C GLY A 328 -0.58 -12.82 22.27
N TYR A 329 -0.42 -14.01 22.83
CA TYR A 329 0.85 -14.68 23.06
C TYR A 329 0.75 -16.14 22.61
N LEU A 330 1.73 -16.57 21.81
CA LEU A 330 1.86 -17.89 21.24
C LEU A 330 3.26 -18.42 21.61
N PRO A 331 3.39 -19.24 22.67
CA PRO A 331 4.68 -19.77 23.12
C PRO A 331 5.35 -20.62 22.04
N GLN A 332 4.55 -21.46 21.36
CA GLN A 332 4.96 -22.26 20.22
C GLN A 332 3.78 -22.40 19.28
N GLY A 333 4.07 -22.36 17.98
CA GLY A 333 3.08 -22.66 16.97
C GLY A 333 3.70 -22.99 15.62
N LEU A 334 2.92 -23.63 14.78
CA LEU A 334 3.28 -23.98 13.41
C LEU A 334 2.11 -23.59 12.53
N LEU A 335 2.37 -22.92 11.42
CA LEU A 335 1.46 -22.74 10.30
C LEU A 335 2.14 -23.33 9.06
N SER A 336 1.44 -24.19 8.31
CA SER A 336 1.95 -24.79 7.08
C SER A 336 0.85 -24.83 6.03
N LEU A 337 1.18 -24.46 4.80
CA LEU A 337 0.29 -24.40 3.63
C LEU A 337 0.96 -25.17 2.47
N ASN A 338 0.84 -26.50 2.45
CA ASN A 338 1.51 -27.38 1.46
C ASN A 338 0.48 -28.34 0.83
N GLY A 339 -0.36 -27.87 -0.10
CA GLY A 339 -1.48 -28.67 -0.63
C GLY A 339 -2.61 -28.98 0.39
N GLY A 340 -2.46 -28.43 1.59
CA GLY A 340 -3.38 -28.47 2.73
C GLY A 340 -2.90 -27.46 3.77
N ALA A 341 -3.81 -26.97 4.60
CA ALA A 341 -3.51 -26.00 5.64
C ALA A 341 -3.48 -26.67 7.02
N ARG A 342 -2.37 -26.52 7.72
CA ARG A 342 -2.18 -27.01 9.09
C ARG A 342 -1.79 -25.82 9.94
N ALA A 343 -2.47 -25.61 11.07
CA ALA A 343 -1.86 -24.85 12.15
C ALA A 343 -2.08 -25.47 13.52
N GLU A 344 -1.04 -25.38 14.33
CA GLU A 344 -0.98 -25.98 15.65
C GLU A 344 -0.34 -24.97 16.61
N GLY A 345 -0.81 -24.95 17.86
CA GLY A 345 -0.21 -24.12 18.89
C GLY A 345 -1.16 -23.82 20.03
N GLU A 346 -0.63 -23.22 21.08
CA GLU A 346 -1.40 -22.74 22.22
C GLU A 346 -1.42 -21.21 22.22
N LEU A 347 -2.57 -20.63 21.91
CA LEU A 347 -2.78 -19.19 21.91
C LEU A 347 -3.31 -18.74 23.27
N THR A 348 -2.62 -17.80 23.89
CA THR A 348 -3.13 -17.03 25.03
C THR A 348 -3.54 -15.65 24.54
N LEU A 349 -4.83 -15.35 24.53
CA LEU A 349 -5.34 -13.99 24.34
C LEU A 349 -5.11 -13.21 25.64
N LEU A 350 -4.54 -12.01 25.50
CA LEU A 350 -4.23 -11.09 26.60
C LEU A 350 -5.23 -9.92 26.65
N ALA A 351 -5.72 -9.49 25.48
CA ALA A 351 -6.70 -8.42 25.33
C ALA A 351 -7.60 -8.70 24.11
N PRO A 352 -8.86 -8.22 24.08
CA PRO A 352 -9.51 -7.42 25.13
C PRO A 352 -9.89 -8.23 26.38
N PHE A 353 -10.03 -9.54 26.25
CA PHE A 353 -10.38 -10.44 27.34
C PHE A 353 -9.42 -11.62 27.38
N PRO A 354 -8.93 -12.01 28.57
CA PRO A 354 -7.97 -13.08 28.67
C PRO A 354 -8.63 -14.43 28.36
N GLY A 355 -7.93 -15.26 27.59
CA GLY A 355 -8.38 -16.58 27.23
C GLY A 355 -7.23 -17.47 26.78
N LYS A 356 -7.39 -18.77 26.89
CA LYS A 356 -6.44 -19.77 26.38
C LYS A 356 -7.17 -20.63 25.39
N ALA A 357 -6.58 -20.83 24.22
CA ALA A 357 -7.13 -21.71 23.19
C ALA A 357 -6.02 -22.54 22.57
N ARG A 358 -6.29 -23.82 22.38
CA ARG A 358 -5.49 -24.68 21.53
C ARG A 358 -5.99 -24.52 20.10
N LEU A 359 -5.09 -24.12 19.21
CA LEU A 359 -5.34 -24.03 17.78
C LEU A 359 -5.28 -25.44 17.19
N GLY A 360 -6.36 -25.84 16.51
CA GLY A 360 -6.46 -27.09 15.78
C GLY A 360 -7.07 -26.83 14.40
N LEU A 361 -6.45 -27.35 13.36
CA LEU A 361 -6.73 -26.99 11.97
C LEU A 361 -6.60 -28.19 11.04
N GLU A 362 -7.61 -28.38 10.18
CA GLU A 362 -7.64 -29.37 9.11
C GLU A 362 -8.37 -28.78 7.89
N GLY A 363 -7.81 -28.87 6.69
CA GLY A 363 -8.51 -28.47 5.46
C GLY A 363 -7.62 -28.17 4.25
N ARG A 364 -8.25 -27.92 3.10
CA ARG A 364 -7.62 -27.38 1.87
C ARG A 364 -7.85 -25.87 1.78
N LEU A 365 -7.12 -25.16 0.92
CA LEU A 365 -7.17 -23.69 0.81
C LEU A 365 -8.55 -23.19 0.34
N GLU A 366 -9.27 -24.02 -0.40
CA GLU A 366 -10.62 -23.76 -0.94
C GLU A 366 -11.74 -23.95 0.11
N GLU A 367 -11.47 -24.75 1.15
CA GLU A 367 -12.40 -25.09 2.24
C GLU A 367 -11.64 -25.10 3.57
N PHE A 368 -11.21 -23.91 3.98
CA PHE A 368 -10.30 -23.73 5.11
C PHE A 368 -11.09 -23.49 6.40
N GLN A 369 -10.87 -24.31 7.44
CA GLN A 369 -11.51 -24.17 8.75
C GLN A 369 -10.48 -24.08 9.89
N ILE A 370 -10.38 -22.92 10.55
CA ILE A 370 -9.63 -22.76 11.80
C ILE A 370 -10.54 -23.08 12.97
N SER A 371 -10.14 -23.97 13.88
CA SER A 371 -10.80 -24.13 15.18
C SER A 371 -9.88 -23.77 16.33
N ALA A 372 -10.45 -23.11 17.34
CA ALA A 372 -9.78 -22.74 18.57
C ALA A 372 -10.62 -23.22 19.74
N LYS A 373 -10.11 -24.18 20.51
CA LYS A 373 -10.80 -24.77 21.67
C LYS A 373 -10.10 -24.38 22.95
N GLY A 374 -10.84 -23.87 23.94
CA GLY A 374 -10.28 -23.59 25.26
C GLY A 374 -11.24 -22.87 26.18
N VAL A 375 -10.74 -21.86 26.91
CA VAL A 375 -11.49 -21.13 27.94
C VAL A 375 -11.30 -19.63 27.80
N VAL A 376 -12.35 -18.86 28.08
CA VAL A 376 -12.34 -17.39 28.02
C VAL A 376 -12.91 -16.81 29.30
N THR A 377 -12.44 -15.62 29.67
CA THR A 377 -12.96 -14.87 30.81
C THR A 377 -13.60 -13.57 30.31
N LEU A 378 -14.92 -13.60 30.15
CA LEU A 378 -15.70 -12.47 29.66
C LEU A 378 -16.43 -11.78 30.82
N PRO A 379 -16.50 -10.44 30.85
CA PRO A 379 -17.27 -9.73 31.86
C PRO A 379 -18.72 -10.20 31.87
N GLY A 380 -19.21 -10.52 33.07
CA GLY A 380 -20.60 -10.95 33.25
C GLY A 380 -20.85 -12.43 33.01
N LEU A 381 -19.86 -13.20 32.56
CA LEU A 381 -19.91 -14.66 32.55
C LEU A 381 -19.10 -15.23 33.71
N LYS A 382 -19.30 -16.52 33.99
CA LYS A 382 -18.44 -17.25 34.92
C LYS A 382 -16.99 -17.25 34.43
N GLU A 383 -16.03 -17.16 35.35
CA GLU A 383 -14.61 -17.29 35.02
C GLU A 383 -14.31 -18.63 34.33
N GLU A 384 -13.36 -18.63 33.39
CA GLU A 384 -12.92 -19.81 32.63
C GLU A 384 -14.06 -20.54 31.90
N THR A 385 -14.98 -19.80 31.27
CA THR A 385 -16.07 -20.40 30.49
C THR A 385 -15.49 -21.15 29.28
N PRO A 386 -15.82 -22.43 29.06
CA PRO A 386 -15.40 -23.17 27.87
C PRO A 386 -15.87 -22.48 26.60
N ALA A 387 -14.95 -22.29 25.65
CA ALA A 387 -15.22 -21.68 24.37
C ALA A 387 -14.61 -22.50 23.23
N GLU A 388 -15.37 -22.67 22.17
CA GLU A 388 -14.89 -23.19 20.90
C GLU A 388 -15.28 -22.21 19.80
N VAL A 389 -14.29 -21.76 19.02
CA VAL A 389 -14.51 -20.86 17.90
C VAL A 389 -14.00 -21.53 16.63
N ALA A 390 -14.87 -21.66 15.63
CA ALA A 390 -14.51 -22.12 14.30
C ALA A 390 -14.69 -20.97 13.28
N PHE A 391 -13.67 -20.73 12.46
CA PHE A 391 -13.66 -19.76 11.38
C PHE A 391 -13.49 -20.49 10.04
N ARG A 392 -14.34 -20.18 9.05
CA ARG A 392 -14.35 -20.79 7.72
C ARG A 392 -14.08 -19.75 6.62
N TYR A 393 -13.15 -20.05 5.72
CA TYR A 393 -12.82 -19.24 4.53
C TYR A 393 -13.06 -20.06 3.25
N PRO A 394 -13.55 -19.49 2.12
CA PRO A 394 -13.70 -18.05 1.80
C PRO A 394 -15.00 -17.37 2.27
N GLY A 395 -15.92 -18.09 2.93
CA GLY A 395 -17.22 -17.53 3.35
C GLY A 395 -17.19 -16.60 4.57
N TYR A 396 -16.03 -16.39 5.20
CA TYR A 396 -15.86 -15.69 6.49
C TYR A 396 -16.84 -16.14 7.57
N GLY A 397 -17.23 -17.43 7.49
CA GLY A 397 -18.20 -18.04 8.38
C GLY A 397 -17.59 -18.19 9.76
N VAL A 398 -18.34 -17.87 10.79
CA VAL A 398 -17.92 -18.06 12.19
C VAL A 398 -18.97 -18.85 12.94
N GLU A 399 -18.50 -19.77 13.74
CA GLU A 399 -19.27 -20.55 14.70
C GLU A 399 -18.59 -20.43 16.06
N ILE A 400 -19.33 -20.00 17.09
CA ILE A 400 -18.85 -19.77 18.44
C ILE A 400 -19.73 -20.60 19.37
N HIS A 401 -19.11 -21.48 20.14
CA HIS A 401 -19.73 -22.15 21.27
C HIS A 401 -19.14 -21.56 22.54
N LEU A 402 -19.99 -21.17 23.48
CA LEU A 402 -19.60 -20.58 24.76
C LEU A 402 -20.44 -21.22 25.86
N GLY A 403 -19.91 -22.28 26.47
CA GLY A 403 -20.67 -23.16 27.35
C GLY A 403 -21.86 -23.80 26.62
N GLU A 404 -23.09 -23.48 27.04
CA GLU A 404 -24.34 -23.96 26.42
C GLU A 404 -24.92 -22.98 25.37
N ALA A 405 -24.26 -21.85 25.12
CA ALA A 405 -24.67 -20.90 24.10
C ALA A 405 -23.90 -21.15 22.79
N GLN A 406 -24.61 -21.04 21.66
CA GLN A 406 -24.06 -21.16 20.33
C GLN A 406 -24.40 -19.91 19.52
N ALA A 407 -23.45 -19.44 18.71
CA ALA A 407 -23.64 -18.37 17.76
C ALA A 407 -23.00 -18.74 16.43
N GLN A 408 -23.66 -18.40 15.33
CA GLN A 408 -23.16 -18.64 13.97
C GLN A 408 -23.48 -17.48 13.04
N GLY A 409 -22.65 -17.30 12.01
CA GLY A 409 -22.89 -16.32 10.96
C GLY A 409 -21.61 -15.90 10.25
N THR A 410 -21.44 -14.61 9.96
CA THR A 410 -20.32 -14.06 9.20
C THR A 410 -19.65 -12.89 9.92
N LEU A 411 -18.33 -12.73 9.75
CA LEU A 411 -17.60 -11.56 10.26
C LEU A 411 -17.56 -10.37 9.29
N PHE A 412 -17.67 -10.62 7.98
CA PHE A 412 -17.56 -9.59 6.96
C PHE A 412 -18.64 -9.76 5.87
N PRO A 413 -19.75 -8.99 5.91
CA PRO A 413 -20.15 -8.08 6.99
C PRO A 413 -20.51 -8.84 8.28
N LEU A 414 -20.42 -8.18 9.44
CA LEU A 414 -20.75 -8.80 10.73
C LEU A 414 -22.25 -9.10 10.78
N ARG A 415 -22.59 -10.39 10.87
CA ARG A 415 -23.95 -10.90 11.08
C ARG A 415 -23.84 -12.19 11.87
N LEU A 416 -24.19 -12.16 13.15
CA LEU A 416 -24.14 -13.32 14.04
C LEU A 416 -25.52 -13.53 14.63
N ALA A 417 -26.03 -14.75 14.50
CA ALA A 417 -27.25 -15.18 15.16
C ALA A 417 -26.90 -16.29 16.15
N GLY A 418 -27.52 -16.28 17.33
CA GLY A 418 -27.26 -17.31 18.32
C GLY A 418 -28.37 -17.48 19.34
N TYR A 419 -28.22 -18.53 20.15
CA TYR A 419 -29.17 -18.93 21.17
C TYR A 419 -28.46 -19.77 22.24
N GLY A 420 -29.17 -20.06 23.32
CA GLY A 420 -28.73 -20.98 24.36
C GLY A 420 -28.52 -20.28 25.70
N ARG A 421 -27.91 -21.02 26.63
CA ARG A 421 -27.88 -20.61 28.04
C ARG A 421 -26.55 -19.99 28.41
N LEU A 422 -26.62 -18.81 29.01
CA LEU A 422 -25.48 -18.05 29.48
C LEU A 422 -25.48 -18.02 31.01
N PRO A 423 -24.49 -18.65 31.67
CA PRO A 423 -24.30 -18.49 33.10
C PRO A 423 -23.74 -17.08 33.37
N LEU A 424 -24.54 -16.24 34.02
CA LEU A 424 -24.16 -14.88 34.36
C LEU A 424 -23.54 -14.81 35.75
N TYR A 425 -22.50 -14.00 35.89
CA TYR A 425 -21.82 -13.75 37.16
C TYR A 425 -21.45 -12.27 37.28
N TYR A 426 -22.13 -11.54 38.17
CA TYR A 426 -21.88 -10.12 38.45
C TYR A 426 -21.82 -9.87 39.97
N PRO A 427 -20.79 -10.38 40.67
CA PRO A 427 -20.68 -10.29 42.13
C PRO A 427 -20.58 -8.84 42.61
N ARG A 428 -20.17 -7.90 41.75
CA ARG A 428 -20.13 -6.45 42.06
C ARG A 428 -21.52 -5.79 42.09
N TYR A 429 -22.52 -6.38 41.44
CA TYR A 429 -23.86 -5.81 41.24
C TYR A 429 -24.96 -6.72 41.78
N TYR A 430 -24.69 -7.38 42.90
CA TYR A 430 -25.59 -8.26 43.64
C TYR A 430 -25.90 -9.63 42.99
N LEU A 431 -25.52 -9.91 41.75
CA LEU A 431 -25.82 -11.21 41.12
C LEU A 431 -24.70 -12.23 41.36
N GLN A 432 -24.91 -13.12 42.34
CA GLN A 432 -23.97 -14.17 42.69
C GLN A 432 -24.02 -15.35 41.71
N GLU A 433 -25.18 -15.64 41.15
CA GLU A 433 -25.37 -16.68 40.14
C GLU A 433 -26.59 -16.32 39.31
N GLY A 434 -26.44 -16.17 38.00
CA GLY A 434 -27.54 -16.00 37.07
C GLY A 434 -27.51 -17.05 35.97
N LEU A 435 -28.67 -17.45 35.48
CA LEU A 435 -28.79 -18.26 34.27
C LEU A 435 -29.79 -17.59 33.34
N LEU A 436 -29.28 -17.11 32.21
CA LEU A 436 -30.08 -16.48 31.17
C LEU A 436 -30.27 -17.47 30.02
N ASP A 437 -31.50 -17.72 29.61
CA ASP A 437 -31.84 -18.50 28.42
C ASP A 437 -32.11 -17.55 27.27
N VAL A 438 -31.12 -17.39 26.40
CA VAL A 438 -31.22 -16.56 25.20
C VAL A 438 -31.94 -17.36 24.13
N LYS A 439 -33.22 -17.07 23.90
CA LYS A 439 -34.02 -17.76 22.88
C LYS A 439 -33.49 -17.44 21.48
N SER A 440 -33.11 -16.18 21.28
CA SER A 440 -32.41 -15.73 20.08
C SER A 440 -31.72 -14.39 20.33
N PHE A 441 -30.55 -14.22 19.74
CA PHE A 441 -29.96 -12.91 19.53
C PHE A 441 -29.49 -12.79 18.08
N PHE A 442 -29.46 -11.55 17.59
CA PHE A 442 -28.93 -11.19 16.28
C PHE A 442 -28.08 -9.94 16.43
N LEU A 443 -26.79 -10.08 16.17
CA LEU A 443 -25.80 -9.02 16.14
C LEU A 443 -25.44 -8.73 14.68
N TYR A 444 -25.63 -7.51 14.21
CA TYR A 444 -25.26 -7.13 12.85
C TYR A 444 -24.69 -5.72 12.77
N GLU A 445 -23.87 -5.49 11.75
CA GLU A 445 -23.34 -4.18 11.41
C GLU A 445 -24.06 -3.60 10.18
N GLU A 446 -24.45 -2.32 10.26
CA GLU A 446 -25.01 -1.56 9.16
C GLU A 446 -24.42 -0.14 9.14
N LYS A 447 -23.66 0.18 8.08
CA LYS A 447 -23.05 1.51 7.84
C LYS A 447 -22.19 2.02 9.01
N GLY A 448 -21.44 1.13 9.65
CA GLY A 448 -20.59 1.38 10.80
C GLY A 448 -21.30 1.35 12.16
N THR A 449 -22.62 1.08 12.18
CA THR A 449 -23.41 0.99 13.42
C THR A 449 -23.66 -0.47 13.78
N TYR A 450 -23.39 -0.84 15.03
CA TYR A 450 -23.63 -2.19 15.56
C TYR A 450 -25.02 -2.27 16.20
N HIS A 451 -25.82 -3.23 15.74
CA HIS A 451 -27.16 -3.49 16.24
C HIS A 451 -27.19 -4.86 16.92
N LEU A 452 -27.67 -4.92 18.16
CA LEU A 452 -27.93 -6.16 18.88
C LEU A 452 -29.43 -6.23 19.18
N THR A 453 -30.12 -7.21 18.62
CA THR A 453 -31.52 -7.52 18.93
C THR A 453 -31.60 -8.92 19.51
N GLY A 454 -32.57 -9.18 20.39
CA GLY A 454 -32.71 -10.51 20.95
C GLY A 454 -33.77 -10.61 22.04
N ASN A 455 -34.14 -11.85 22.34
CA ASN A 455 -35.06 -12.21 23.40
C ASN A 455 -34.36 -13.16 24.37
N ALA A 456 -34.43 -12.86 25.66
CA ALA A 456 -33.83 -13.68 26.68
C ALA A 456 -34.75 -13.80 27.90
N GLU A 457 -34.74 -14.97 28.53
CA GLU A 457 -35.53 -15.30 29.70
C GLU A 457 -34.59 -15.58 30.88
N VAL A 458 -34.86 -14.96 32.04
CA VAL A 458 -34.08 -15.22 33.25
C VAL A 458 -34.61 -16.50 33.89
N LEU A 459 -33.87 -17.60 33.78
CA LEU A 459 -34.25 -18.87 34.41
C LEU A 459 -33.91 -18.91 35.90
N ARG A 460 -32.80 -18.28 36.29
CA ARG A 460 -32.32 -18.25 37.66
C ARG A 460 -31.59 -16.94 37.95
N ALA A 461 -31.84 -16.35 39.12
CA ALA A 461 -31.06 -15.24 39.65
C ALA A 461 -30.93 -15.37 41.16
N LYS A 462 -29.73 -15.68 41.64
CA LYS A 462 -29.37 -15.68 43.05
C LYS A 462 -28.69 -14.36 43.36
N LEU A 463 -29.37 -13.56 44.18
CA LEU A 463 -28.86 -12.26 44.59
C LEU A 463 -28.18 -12.38 45.97
N ALA A 464 -27.03 -11.73 46.11
CA ALA A 464 -26.29 -11.61 47.36
C ALA A 464 -25.75 -10.19 47.51
N LEU A 465 -25.38 -9.80 48.72
CA LEU A 465 -24.67 -8.53 48.93
C LEU A 465 -23.34 -8.55 48.15
N PRO A 466 -22.93 -7.44 47.50
CA PRO A 466 -21.68 -7.39 46.76
C PRO A 466 -20.54 -7.75 47.69
N GLU A 467 -19.57 -8.53 47.21
CA GLU A 467 -18.47 -9.03 48.06
C GLU A 467 -17.71 -7.91 48.80
N ALA A 468 -17.67 -6.70 48.22
CA ALA A 468 -17.13 -5.50 48.87
C ALA A 468 -17.93 -5.08 50.12
N ARG A 469 -19.27 -5.09 50.04
CA ARG A 469 -20.18 -4.78 51.16
C ARG A 469 -20.30 -5.92 52.17
N ALA A 470 -20.17 -7.17 51.72
CA ALA A 470 -20.17 -8.34 52.59
C ALA A 470 -18.94 -8.36 53.51
N LYS A 471 -17.77 -7.89 53.03
CA LYS A 471 -16.56 -7.69 53.85
C LYS A 471 -16.72 -6.56 54.87
N GLU A 472 -17.39 -5.46 54.52
CA GLU A 472 -17.71 -4.38 55.47
C GLU A 472 -18.69 -4.83 56.56
N LEU A 473 -19.71 -5.62 56.21
CA LEU A 473 -20.72 -6.15 57.14
C LEU A 473 -20.20 -7.29 58.04
N THR A 474 -19.14 -8.00 57.63
CA THR A 474 -18.49 -9.00 58.48
C THR A 474 -17.44 -8.41 59.43
N GLN A 475 -16.95 -7.18 59.16
CA GLN A 475 -16.09 -6.43 60.08
C GLN A 475 -16.88 -5.50 61.02
N GLY A 476 -18.02 -4.96 60.57
CA GLY A 476 -18.98 -4.25 61.41
C GLY A 476 -20.07 -5.19 61.89
N GLY A 477 -19.86 -5.88 63.01
CA GLY A 477 -20.86 -6.75 63.62
C GLY A 477 -22.24 -6.07 63.73
N VAL A 478 -23.29 -6.81 63.37
CA VAL A 478 -24.67 -6.37 63.55
C VAL A 478 -24.96 -6.30 65.06
N GLU A 479 -25.18 -5.10 65.60
CA GLU A 479 -25.81 -4.94 66.91
C GLU A 479 -27.25 -5.47 66.81
N LEU A 480 -27.48 -6.65 67.37
CA LEU A 480 -28.81 -7.11 67.72
C LEU A 480 -29.27 -6.29 68.94
N GLY A 481 -29.97 -5.19 68.67
CA GLY A 481 -30.71 -4.44 69.68
C GLY A 481 -31.77 -5.35 70.31
N GLY A 482 -31.53 -5.75 71.56
CA GLY A 482 -32.50 -6.45 72.39
C GLY A 482 -33.41 -5.49 73.14
N LEU A 483 -34.71 -5.76 73.02
CA LEU A 483 -35.88 -5.23 73.75
C LEU A 483 -36.26 -3.75 73.57
#